data_AF-E9ITD3-F1
#
_entry.id   AF-E9ITD3-F1
#
_cell.length_a   1.000
_cell.length_b   1.000
_cell.length_c   1.000
_cell.angle_alpha   90.00
_cell.angle_beta   90.00
_cell.angle_gamma   90.00
#
_symmetry.space_group_name_H-M   'P 1'
#
loop_
_entity.id
_entity.type
_entity.pdbx_description
1 polymer ?
#
loop_
_entity_poly.entity_id
_entity_poly.type
_entity_poly.pdbx_seq_one_letter_code
_entity_poly.pdbx_strand_id
1 'polypeptide(L)'
;IDWKLNSFCFAAEASLCRLGDLTRHGTLEIAGRKVNASAYTRKLFTDSMLSLSGPHALFGKSLVIYDDHGPIARGDRLACSM
;
A
#
# COMPACT_ATOMS: atom_id res chain seq x y z
N ILE A 1 -2.86 -18.43 -0.51
CA ILE A 1 -3.70 -17.41 -1.18
C ILE A 1 -2.75 -16.69 -2.11
N ASP A 2 -2.84 -16.99 -3.40
CA ASP A 2 -2.00 -16.42 -4.45
C ASP A 2 -2.49 -14.98 -4.70
N TRP A 3 -1.67 -13.97 -4.42
CA TRP A 3 -2.04 -12.55 -4.58
C TRP A 3 -1.96 -12.09 -6.04
N LYS A 4 -1.55 -12.97 -6.97
CA LYS A 4 -1.63 -12.74 -8.41
C LYS A 4 -3.01 -13.13 -8.93
N LEU A 5 -4.03 -12.33 -8.63
CA LEU A 5 -5.23 -12.31 -9.44
C LEU A 5 -5.32 -10.92 -10.07
N ASN A 6 -5.17 -10.86 -11.40
CA ASN A 6 -5.44 -9.72 -12.31
C ASN A 6 -6.46 -8.71 -11.77
N SER A 7 -6.09 -7.90 -10.79
CA SER A 7 -6.86 -6.74 -10.40
C SER A 7 -6.31 -5.62 -11.25
N PHE A 8 -7.09 -5.20 -12.25
CA PHE A 8 -6.90 -3.95 -12.95
C PHE A 8 -7.16 -2.78 -11.98
N CYS A 9 -6.40 -2.72 -10.88
CA CYS A 9 -6.49 -1.70 -9.87
C CYS A 9 -5.51 -0.60 -10.26
N PHE A 10 -6.02 0.44 -10.92
CA PHE A 10 -5.24 1.58 -11.36
C PHE A 10 -5.95 2.87 -10.96
N ALA A 11 -5.20 3.98 -10.85
CA ALA A 11 -5.72 5.27 -10.42
C ALA A 11 -6.97 5.74 -11.22
N ALA A 12 -7.05 5.43 -12.52
CA ALA A 12 -8.16 5.81 -13.38
C ALA A 12 -9.47 5.05 -13.09
N GLU A 13 -9.37 3.84 -12.53
CA GLU A 13 -10.51 2.94 -12.27
C GLU A 13 -10.49 2.47 -10.80
N ALA A 14 -10.34 3.42 -9.89
CA ALA A 14 -10.23 3.18 -8.44
C ALA A 14 -11.40 2.38 -7.83
N SER A 15 -12.56 2.34 -8.50
CA SER A 15 -13.73 1.56 -8.08
C SER A 15 -13.58 0.05 -8.26
N LEU A 16 -12.66 -0.41 -9.13
CA LEU A 16 -12.34 -1.83 -9.32
C LEU A 16 -11.35 -2.35 -8.28
N CYS A 17 -10.67 -1.44 -7.57
CA CYS A 17 -9.73 -1.78 -6.51
C CYS A 17 -10.46 -2.22 -5.23
N ARG A 18 -9.87 -3.19 -4.52
CA ARG A 18 -10.23 -3.40 -3.11
C ARG A 18 -9.98 -2.10 -2.35
N LEU A 19 -10.85 -1.74 -1.41
CA LEU A 19 -10.79 -0.44 -0.72
C LEU A 19 -9.40 -0.15 -0.11
N GLY A 20 -8.78 -1.14 0.53
CA GLY A 20 -7.45 -1.01 1.13
C GLY A 20 -6.27 -1.28 0.20
N ASP A 21 -6.50 -1.54 -1.09
CA ASP A 21 -5.43 -1.69 -2.07
C ASP A 21 -4.95 -0.30 -2.52
N LEU A 22 -3.79 0.08 -2.01
CA LEU A 22 -3.17 1.37 -2.30
C LEU A 22 -2.16 1.30 -3.45
N THR A 23 -1.97 0.12 -4.08
CA THR A 23 -1.10 -0.01 -5.25
C THR A 23 -1.58 0.83 -6.45
N ARG A 24 -2.85 1.28 -6.42
CA ARG A 24 -3.39 2.30 -7.34
C ARG A 24 -2.59 3.61 -7.37
N HIS A 25 -1.86 3.93 -6.31
CA HIS A 25 -0.97 5.10 -6.22
C HIS A 25 0.46 4.81 -6.67
N GLY A 26 0.73 3.60 -7.17
CA GLY A 26 2.06 3.09 -7.49
C GLY A 26 2.73 2.36 -6.33
N THR A 27 3.89 1.77 -6.61
CA THR A 27 4.74 1.10 -5.62
C THR A 27 5.64 2.10 -4.90
N LEU A 28 5.95 1.82 -3.64
CA LEU A 28 6.84 2.66 -2.84
C LEU A 28 8.31 2.22 -2.99
N GLU A 29 9.17 3.14 -3.42
CA GLU A 29 10.62 2.91 -3.40
C GLU A 29 11.19 3.16 -2.00
N ILE A 30 11.84 2.14 -1.43
CA ILE A 30 12.39 2.21 -0.08
C ILE A 30 13.89 2.50 -0.14
N ALA A 31 14.29 3.68 0.34
CA ALA A 31 15.68 4.08 0.43
C ALA A 31 16.42 3.22 1.45
N GLY A 32 17.53 2.59 1.04
CA GLY A 32 18.40 1.85 1.97
C GLY A 32 19.11 2.73 3.00
N ARG A 33 19.08 4.06 2.84
CA ARG A 33 19.65 5.03 3.80
C ARG A 33 18.68 6.18 4.05
N LYS A 34 18.54 6.57 5.32
CA LYS A 34 17.66 7.66 5.75
C LYS A 34 17.93 8.99 5.05
N VAL A 35 19.19 9.28 4.73
CA VAL A 35 19.59 10.51 4.00
C VAL A 35 18.92 10.63 2.63
N ASN A 36 18.58 9.49 2.00
CA ASN A 36 17.94 9.45 0.69
C ASN A 36 16.40 9.29 0.80
N ALA A 37 15.84 9.23 2.01
CA ALA A 37 14.42 8.97 2.20
C ALA A 37 13.55 10.07 1.59
N SER A 38 13.99 11.33 1.59
CA SER A 38 13.25 12.43 0.97
C SER A 38 13.09 12.26 -0.54
N ALA A 39 14.10 11.71 -1.22
CA ALA A 39 14.09 11.52 -2.66
C ALA A 39 13.23 10.31 -3.07
N TYR A 40 13.37 9.18 -2.37
CA TYR A 40 12.77 7.92 -2.80
C TYR A 40 11.51 7.52 -2.01
N THR A 41 11.53 7.63 -0.68
CA THR A 41 10.50 7.01 0.19
C THR A 41 9.45 7.98 0.70
N ARG A 42 9.77 9.27 0.87
CA ARG A 42 8.81 10.25 1.39
C ARG A 42 7.85 10.64 0.28
N LYS A 43 6.64 10.09 0.32
CA LYS A 43 5.56 10.39 -0.63
C LYS A 43 4.33 10.92 0.11
N LEU A 44 3.51 11.69 -0.61
CA LEU A 44 2.23 12.18 -0.15
C LEU A 44 1.20 11.84 -1.22
N PHE A 45 0.10 11.22 -0.79
CA PHE A 45 -0.99 10.80 -1.66
C PHE A 45 -2.32 11.29 -1.08
N THR A 46 -3.28 11.52 -1.96
CA THR A 46 -4.67 11.79 -1.61
C THR A 46 -5.54 10.69 -2.21
N ASP A 47 -6.46 10.15 -1.42
CA ASP A 47 -7.35 9.06 -1.84
C ASP A 47 -8.78 9.36 -1.34
N SER A 48 -9.71 9.49 -2.28
CA SER A 48 -11.12 9.79 -1.98
C SER A 48 -11.93 8.59 -1.50
N MET A 49 -11.41 7.37 -1.66
CA MET A 49 -12.07 6.14 -1.23
C MET A 49 -11.75 5.80 0.23
N LEU A 50 -10.67 6.35 0.78
CA LEU A 50 -10.25 6.12 2.17
C LEU A 50 -11.02 6.98 3.17
N SER A 51 -12.28 6.59 3.43
CA SER A 51 -13.10 7.30 4.42
C SER A 51 -12.54 7.17 5.84
N LEU A 52 -12.58 8.27 6.59
CA LEU A 52 -12.26 8.33 8.01
C LEU A 52 -13.51 8.14 8.90
N SER A 53 -14.69 8.01 8.30
CA SER A 53 -15.96 7.85 9.01
C SER A 53 -16.95 6.93 8.28
N GLY A 54 -18.01 6.53 8.97
CA GLY A 54 -19.06 5.67 8.43
C GLY A 54 -18.69 4.17 8.39
N PRO A 55 -19.51 3.33 7.74
CA PRO A 55 -19.39 1.87 7.79
C PRO A 55 -18.08 1.31 7.22
N HIS A 56 -17.43 2.07 6.34
CA HIS A 56 -16.19 1.68 5.65
C HIS A 56 -14.96 2.42 6.17
N ALA A 57 -15.05 3.03 7.37
CA ALA A 57 -13.94 3.79 7.95
C ALA A 57 -12.66 2.94 8.12
N LEU A 58 -11.50 3.58 7.90
CA LEU A 58 -10.20 2.94 8.08
C LEU A 58 -9.75 2.78 9.54
N PHE A 59 -10.37 3.50 10.48
CA PHE A 59 -10.01 3.39 11.89
C PHE A 59 -10.08 1.94 12.39
N GLY A 60 -9.05 1.52 13.14
CA GLY A 60 -8.91 0.15 13.64
C GLY A 60 -8.45 -0.87 12.60
N LYS A 61 -8.13 -0.45 11.36
CA LYS A 61 -7.45 -1.28 10.37
C LYS A 61 -5.93 -1.07 10.45
N SER A 62 -5.17 -1.79 9.62
CA SER A 62 -3.73 -1.64 9.52
C SER A 62 -3.30 -1.23 8.12
N LEU A 63 -2.25 -0.41 8.05
CA LEU A 63 -1.47 -0.18 6.84
C LEU A 63 -0.34 -1.21 6.81
N VAL A 64 -0.18 -1.92 5.69
CA VAL A 64 0.84 -2.94 5.50
C VAL A 64 1.68 -2.59 4.27
N ILE A 65 3.00 -2.58 4.44
CA ILE A 65 3.96 -2.46 3.34
C ILE A 65 4.40 -3.87 2.97
N TYR A 66 4.21 -4.21 1.70
CA TYR A 66 4.70 -5.45 1.12
C TYR A 66 6.01 -5.18 0.37
N ASP A 67 6.86 -6.20 0.34
CA ASP A 67 8.16 -6.21 -0.31
C ASP A 67 8.19 -7.39 -1.26
N ASP A 68 8.36 -7.06 -2.54
CA ASP A 68 8.33 -7.97 -3.68
C ASP A 68 9.56 -8.91 -3.74
N HIS A 69 10.61 -8.57 -3.00
CA HIS A 69 11.83 -9.37 -2.86
C HIS A 69 12.01 -9.89 -1.43
N GLY A 70 10.89 -10.09 -0.71
CA GLY A 70 10.90 -10.63 0.65
C GLY A 70 11.60 -11.99 0.73
N PRO A 71 12.49 -12.21 1.73
CA PRO A 71 13.11 -13.52 1.91
C PRO A 71 12.07 -14.54 2.39
N ILE A 72 12.22 -15.81 1.96
CA ILE A 72 11.27 -16.90 2.25
C ILE A 72 10.96 -17.03 3.76
N ALA A 73 11.96 -16.83 4.63
CA ALA A 73 11.79 -16.95 6.08
C ALA A 73 10.92 -15.83 6.71
N ARG A 74 10.86 -14.65 6.08
CA ARG A 74 10.03 -13.52 6.53
C ARG A 74 8.68 -13.47 5.80
N GLY A 75 8.64 -13.92 4.54
CA GLY A 75 7.54 -13.69 3.61
C GLY A 75 7.47 -12.24 3.13
N ASP A 76 6.39 -11.84 2.48
CA ASP A 76 6.35 -10.57 1.71
C ASP A 76 5.92 -9.35 2.54
N ARG A 77 5.52 -9.53 3.81
CA ARG A 77 5.13 -8.41 4.68
C ARG A 77 6.36 -7.77 5.32
N LEU A 78 6.74 -6.58 4.85
CA LEU A 78 7.90 -5.86 5.36
C LEU A 78 7.61 -5.16 6.69
N ALA A 79 6.49 -4.43 6.78
CA ALA A 79 6.12 -3.66 7.96
C ALA A 79 4.61 -3.42 8.03
N CYS A 80 4.10 -3.13 9.23
CA CYS A 80 2.71 -2.71 9.42
C CYS A 80 2.57 -1.71 10.58
N SER A 81 1.54 -0.86 10.52
CA SER A 81 1.07 -0.02 11.63
C SER A 81 -0.44 -0.02 11.69
N MET A 82 -0.97 0.14 12.91
CA MET A 82 -2.34 0.61 13.15
C MET A 82 -2.42 2.14 13.03
#